data_AF-A0A0D9W2W3-F1
#
_entry.id   AF-A0A0D9W2W3-F1
#
_cell.length_a   1.000
_cell.length_b   1.000
_cell.length_c   1.000
_cell.angle_alpha   90.00
_cell.angle_beta   90.00
_cell.angle_gamma   90.00
#
_symmetry.space_group_name_H-M   'P 1'
#
loop_
_entity.id
_entity.type
_entity.pdbx_description
1 polymer ?
#
loop_
_entity_poly.entity_id
_entity_poly.type
_entity_poly.pdbx_seq_one_letter_code
_entity_poly.pdbx_strand_id
1 'polypeptide(L)'
;MSLFLQLADAPDEDVHFEYKFMFHAVYGEGLEFMSSAVRAVANKQQNAHGFKRFVSREDLSKRGYVKLDHMTIRCDVTVFQKKKRPLSHETSPPAEPRLVDAALPLEP
;
A
#
# COMPACT_ATOMS: atom_id res chain seq x y z
N MET A 1 -4.51 -18.29 16.58
CA MET A 1 -4.55 -18.35 15.11
C MET A 1 -3.77 -17.18 14.54
N SER A 2 -2.99 -17.42 13.49
CA SER A 2 -2.32 -16.38 12.72
C SER A 2 -3.07 -16.15 11.41
N LEU A 3 -3.09 -14.91 10.92
CA LEU A 3 -3.75 -14.58 9.66
C LEU A 3 -2.91 -13.54 8.91
N PHE A 4 -2.68 -13.78 7.62
CA PHE A 4 -1.85 -12.94 6.76
C PHE A 4 -2.50 -12.75 5.38
N LEU A 5 -2.28 -11.58 4.81
CA LEU A 5 -2.54 -11.23 3.43
C LEU A 5 -1.20 -11.23 2.69
N GLN A 6 -1.16 -11.87 1.53
CA GLN A 6 0.02 -11.97 0.68
C GLN A 6 -0.37 -11.73 -0.77
N LEU A 7 0.43 -10.97 -1.53
CA LEU A 7 0.21 -10.84 -2.98
C LEU A 7 0.63 -12.14 -3.67
N ALA A 8 -0.24 -12.71 -4.49
CA ALA A 8 0.08 -13.94 -5.22
C ALA A 8 1.26 -13.73 -6.18
N ASP A 9 1.32 -12.57 -6.82
CA ASP A 9 2.40 -12.12 -7.66
C ASP A 9 2.86 -10.74 -7.18
N ALA A 10 4.03 -10.70 -6.53
CA ALA A 10 4.56 -9.47 -5.94
C ALA A 10 5.50 -8.78 -6.94
N PRO A 11 5.27 -7.49 -7.23
CA PRO A 11 6.15 -6.72 -8.08
C PRO A 11 7.48 -6.39 -7.37
N ASP A 12 8.46 -5.94 -8.16
CA ASP A 12 9.71 -5.40 -7.62
C ASP A 12 9.48 -4.03 -6.97
N GLU A 13 8.49 -3.26 -7.44
CA GLU A 13 8.14 -1.98 -6.85
C GLU A 13 7.23 -2.11 -5.61
N ASP A 14 7.34 -1.14 -4.73
CA ASP A 14 6.47 -1.04 -3.56
C ASP A 14 4.99 -0.84 -3.93
N VAL A 15 4.14 -1.76 -3.48
CA VAL A 15 2.68 -1.64 -3.45
C VAL A 15 2.26 -1.19 -2.06
N HIS A 16 1.68 0.01 -1.96
CA HIS A 16 1.14 0.53 -0.72
C HIS A 16 -0.34 0.19 -0.62
N PHE A 17 -0.77 -0.34 0.51
CA PHE A 17 -2.16 -0.69 0.73
C PHE A 17 -2.53 -0.57 2.21
N GLU A 18 -3.82 -0.51 2.48
CA GLU A 18 -4.40 -0.63 3.80
C GLU A 18 -5.27 -1.89 3.83
N TYR A 19 -5.18 -2.67 4.89
CA TYR A 19 -6.01 -3.86 5.06
C TYR A 19 -6.65 -3.94 6.45
N LYS A 20 -7.76 -4.66 6.52
CA LYS A 20 -8.48 -4.94 7.76
C LYS A 20 -9.11 -6.33 7.72
N PHE A 21 -8.90 -7.11 8.77
CA PHE A 21 -9.52 -8.42 8.93
C PHE A 21 -10.71 -8.37 9.87
N MET A 22 -11.71 -9.19 9.57
CA MET A 22 -12.99 -9.23 10.26
C MET A 22 -13.49 -10.66 10.43
N PHE A 23 -14.13 -10.93 11.58
CA PHE A 23 -14.93 -12.13 11.79
C PHE A 23 -16.41 -11.78 11.77
N HIS A 24 -17.18 -12.61 11.06
CA HIS A 24 -18.63 -12.59 11.17
C HIS A 24 -19.07 -13.44 12.35
N ALA A 25 -19.92 -12.88 13.21
CA ALA A 25 -20.64 -13.64 14.22
C ALA A 25 -21.68 -14.51 13.52
N VAL A 26 -21.86 -15.74 14.00
CA VAL A 26 -22.78 -16.69 13.34
C VAL A 26 -24.22 -16.62 13.91
N TYR A 27 -24.44 -15.86 14.99
CA TYR A 27 -25.74 -15.74 15.68
C TYR A 27 -26.23 -14.30 15.88
N GLY A 28 -25.46 -13.29 15.50
CA GLY A 28 -25.88 -11.89 15.53
C GLY A 28 -25.76 -11.29 14.14
N GLU A 29 -26.77 -10.55 13.70
CA GLU A 29 -26.63 -9.65 12.55
C GLU A 29 -25.59 -8.58 12.89
N GLY A 30 -24.30 -8.89 12.69
CA GLY A 30 -23.21 -7.97 13.05
C GLY A 30 -21.80 -8.55 12.95
N LEU A 31 -20.85 -7.64 12.71
CA LEU A 31 -19.41 -7.86 12.84
C LEU A 31 -19.04 -7.90 14.32
N GLU A 32 -18.56 -9.04 14.83
CA GLU A 32 -18.17 -9.15 16.25
C GLU A 32 -16.71 -8.77 16.51
N PHE A 33 -15.84 -8.93 15.50
CA PHE A 33 -14.43 -8.57 15.64
C PHE A 33 -13.88 -7.94 14.37
N MET A 34 -13.19 -6.83 14.57
CA MET A 34 -12.42 -6.11 13.57
C MET A 34 -11.00 -5.94 14.08
N SER A 35 -10.02 -6.21 13.23
CA SER A 35 -8.69 -5.63 13.47
C SER A 35 -8.74 -4.11 13.34
N SER A 36 -7.73 -3.44 13.87
CA SER A 36 -7.38 -2.11 13.39
C SER A 36 -7.08 -2.17 11.89
N ALA A 37 -7.31 -1.05 11.18
CA ALA A 37 -6.81 -0.90 9.82
C ALA A 37 -5.28 -0.75 9.87
N VAL A 38 -4.58 -1.48 9.00
CA VAL A 38 -3.11 -1.50 8.95
C VAL A 38 -2.67 -1.05 7.58
N ARG A 39 -1.83 -0.01 7.54
CA ARG A 39 -1.12 0.38 6.33
C ARG A 39 0.15 -0.45 6.20
N ALA A 40 0.36 -0.99 5.00
CA ALA A 40 1.46 -1.88 4.69
C ALA A 40 2.03 -1.56 3.31
N VAL A 41 3.24 -2.08 3.09
CA VAL A 41 3.95 -2.02 1.81
C VAL A 41 4.41 -3.42 1.49
N ALA A 42 4.02 -3.93 0.33
CA ALA A 42 4.42 -5.25 -0.16
C ALA A 42 5.23 -5.14 -1.46
N ASN A 43 6.23 -5.99 -1.57
CA ASN A 43 7.09 -6.21 -2.74
C ASN A 43 7.66 -7.64 -2.69
N LYS A 44 8.53 -8.03 -3.62
CA LYS A 44 9.13 -9.38 -3.63
C LYS A 44 9.92 -9.73 -2.36
N GLN A 45 10.53 -8.75 -1.68
CA GLN A 45 11.34 -8.98 -0.48
C GLN A 45 10.48 -9.19 0.76
N GLN A 46 9.38 -8.44 0.88
CA GLN A 46 8.44 -8.53 1.99
C GLN A 46 7.02 -8.48 1.45
N ASN A 47 6.38 -9.65 1.32
CA ASN A 47 5.11 -9.80 0.63
C ASN A 47 3.93 -10.19 1.54
N ALA A 48 4.18 -10.64 2.76
CA ALA A 48 3.14 -11.12 3.67
C ALA A 48 2.96 -10.18 4.87
N HIS A 49 1.74 -9.72 5.09
CA HIS A 49 1.38 -8.80 6.16
C HIS A 49 0.17 -9.30 6.94
N GLY A 50 0.19 -9.19 8.26
CA GLY A 50 -0.87 -9.73 9.08
C GLY A 50 -0.50 -9.82 10.55
N PHE A 51 -1.19 -10.71 11.25
CA PHE A 51 -1.09 -10.84 12.69
C PHE A 51 -0.69 -12.27 13.06
N LYS A 52 0.47 -12.42 13.72
CA LYS A 52 0.91 -13.70 14.31
C LYS A 52 -0.02 -14.20 15.41
N ARG A 53 -0.74 -13.30 16.07
CA ARG A 53 -1.71 -13.60 17.13
C ARG A 53 -3.00 -12.86 16.84
N PHE A 54 -3.65 -13.22 15.73
CA PHE A 54 -4.86 -12.55 15.26
C PHE A 54 -6.03 -12.76 16.23
N VAL A 55 -6.27 -14.01 16.62
CA VAL A 55 -7.30 -14.40 17.59
C VAL A 55 -6.80 -15.58 18.41
N SER A 56 -7.09 -15.58 19.71
CA SER A 56 -6.73 -16.69 20.60
C SER A 56 -7.61 -17.92 20.32
N ARG A 57 -7.13 -19.10 20.71
CA ARG A 57 -7.95 -20.33 20.60
C ARG A 57 -9.20 -20.24 21.48
N GLU A 58 -9.06 -19.65 22.67
CA GLU A 58 -10.18 -19.48 23.59
C GLU A 58 -11.24 -18.53 23.04
N ASP A 59 -10.85 -17.39 22.46
CA ASP A 59 -11.80 -16.44 21.86
C ASP A 59 -12.52 -17.06 20.66
N LEU A 60 -11.82 -17.86 19.84
CA LEU A 60 -12.45 -18.60 18.73
C LEU A 60 -13.59 -19.52 19.20
N SER A 61 -13.38 -20.27 20.29
CA SER A 61 -14.40 -21.16 20.85
C SER A 61 -15.49 -20.42 21.62
N LYS A 62 -15.13 -19.46 22.48
CA LYS A 62 -16.06 -18.79 23.40
C LYS A 62 -17.00 -17.83 22.69
N ARG A 63 -16.53 -17.17 21.62
CA ARG A 63 -17.31 -16.16 20.88
C ARG A 63 -18.10 -16.74 19.70
N GLY A 64 -18.07 -18.04 19.49
CA GLY A 64 -18.88 -18.68 18.43
C GLY A 64 -18.44 -18.33 17.00
N TYR A 65 -17.17 -17.95 16.80
CA TYR A 65 -16.60 -17.66 15.47
C TYR A 65 -16.44 -18.90 14.59
N VAL A 66 -16.52 -20.09 15.19
CA VAL A 66 -16.49 -21.38 14.49
C VAL A 66 -17.84 -22.06 14.72
N LYS A 67 -18.59 -22.33 13.65
CA LYS A 67 -19.86 -23.08 13.68
C LYS A 67 -19.80 -24.22 12.66
N LEU A 68 -20.17 -25.42 13.08
CA LEU A 68 -20.15 -26.62 12.23
C LEU A 68 -18.79 -26.83 11.54
N ASP A 69 -17.68 -26.54 12.25
CA ASP A 69 -16.31 -26.53 11.69
C ASP A 69 -16.05 -25.51 10.56
N HIS A 70 -16.94 -24.53 10.37
CA HIS A 70 -16.74 -23.42 9.44
C HIS A 70 -16.48 -22.10 10.18
N MET A 71 -15.59 -21.28 9.62
CA MET A 71 -15.38 -19.89 10.01
C MET A 71 -15.41 -19.00 8.77
N THR A 72 -15.92 -17.78 8.91
CA THR A 72 -15.91 -16.78 7.82
C THR A 72 -15.00 -15.62 8.20
N ILE A 73 -14.00 -15.36 7.37
CA ILE A 73 -13.06 -14.25 7.51
C ILE A 73 -13.28 -13.29 6.34
N ARG A 74 -13.53 -12.02 6.65
CA ARG A 74 -13.57 -10.94 5.67
C ARG A 74 -12.27 -10.14 5.74
N CYS A 75 -11.71 -9.81 4.58
CA CYS A 75 -10.55 -8.95 4.45
C CYS A 75 -10.92 -7.79 3.52
N ASP A 76 -10.97 -6.58 4.06
CA ASP A 76 -11.13 -5.38 3.25
C ASP A 76 -9.74 -4.83 2.93
N VAL A 77 -9.48 -4.55 1.65
CA VAL A 77 -8.18 -4.06 1.16
C VAL A 77 -8.41 -2.82 0.30
N THR A 78 -7.65 -1.76 0.58
CA THR A 78 -7.60 -0.54 -0.22
C THR A 78 -6.18 -0.36 -0.75
N VAL A 79 -5.99 -0.38 -2.07
CA VAL A 79 -4.69 -0.21 -2.71
C VAL A 79 -4.48 1.26 -3.08
N PHE A 80 -3.34 1.83 -2.70
CA PHE A 80 -3.00 3.22 -2.99
C PHE A 80 -2.19 3.32 -4.28
N GLN A 81 -2.70 4.06 -5.26
CA GLN A 81 -1.95 4.35 -6.47
C GLN A 81 -0.86 5.41 -6.20
N LYS A 82 0.36 5.17 -6.69
CA LYS A 82 1.39 6.21 -6.74
C LYS A 82 0.93 7.28 -7.73
N LYS A 83 0.75 8.52 -7.28
CA LYS A 83 0.56 9.66 -8.19
C LYS A 83 1.80 9.75 -9.06
N LYS A 84 1.66 9.54 -10.37
CA LYS A 84 2.73 9.87 -11.32
C LYS A 84 3.02 11.36 -11.15
N ARG A 85 4.25 11.74 -10.77
CA ARG A 85 4.65 13.15 -10.90
C ARG A 85 4.44 13.51 -12.37
N PRO A 86 3.73 14.59 -12.71
CA PRO A 86 3.75 15.07 -14.08
C PRO A 86 5.22 15.30 -14.44
N LEU A 87 5.64 14.80 -15.59
CA LEU A 87 6.96 15.10 -16.16
C LEU A 87 7.06 16.62 -16.17
N SER A 88 7.88 17.20 -15.30
CA SER A 88 8.31 18.57 -15.47
C SER A 88 9.13 18.57 -16.75
N HIS A 89 8.53 19.03 -17.85
CA HIS A 89 9.27 19.37 -19.05
C HIS A 89 10.36 20.34 -18.61
N GLU A 90 11.60 19.90 -18.76
CA GLU A 90 12.79 20.71 -18.63
C GLU A 90 12.76 21.73 -19.78
N THR A 91 12.06 22.84 -19.57
CA THR A 91 12.23 24.02 -20.40
C THR A 91 13.57 24.63 -20.01
N SER A 92 14.63 24.19 -20.69
CA SER A 92 15.89 24.93 -20.71
C SER A 92 15.59 26.39 -21.09
N PRO A 93 16.08 27.40 -20.36
CA PRO A 93 15.97 28.78 -20.81
C PRO A 93 16.69 28.92 -22.17
N PRO A 94 16.24 29.83 -23.06
CA PRO A 94 16.92 30.09 -24.31
C PRO A 94 18.33 30.61 -23.99
N ALA A 95 19.34 30.05 -24.65
CA ALA A 95 20.70 30.56 -24.54
C ALA A 95 20.74 32.01 -25.03
N GLU A 96 21.02 32.96 -24.12
CA GLU A 96 21.34 34.33 -24.52
C GLU A 96 22.60 34.32 -25.42
N PRO A 97 22.61 35.06 -26.54
CA PRO A 97 23.82 35.19 -27.35
C PRO A 97 24.88 35.94 -26.55
N ARG A 98 26.02 35.28 -26.30
CA ARG A 98 27.22 35.95 -25.81
C ARG A 98 27.72 36.90 -26.91
N LEU A 99 27.54 38.19 -26.71
CA LEU A 99 28.20 39.21 -27.52
C LEU A 99 29.71 39.09 -27.23
N VAL A 100 30.43 38.53 -28.19
CA VAL A 100 31.89 38.44 -28.16
C VAL A 100 32.48 39.82 -28.40
N ASP A 101 33.27 40.28 -27.42
CA ASP A 101 34.12 41.45 -27.52
C ASP A 101 35.30 41.12 -28.45
N ALA A 102 35.46 41.85 -29.55
CA ALA A 102 36.67 41.82 -30.38
C ALA A 102 36.82 43.10 -31.23
N ALA A 103 37.56 44.05 -30.66
CA ALA A 103 38.61 44.90 -31.25
C ALA A 103 38.40 45.65 -32.60
N LEU A 104 38.62 46.98 -32.50
CA LEU A 104 39.06 48.03 -33.48
C LEU A 104 40.00 47.58 -34.63
N PRO A 105 40.35 48.41 -35.66
CA PRO A 105 40.20 49.88 -35.87
C PRO A 105 39.69 50.25 -37.32
N LEU A 106 39.44 51.51 -37.72
CA LEU A 106 40.39 52.54 -38.19
C LEU A 106 39.62 53.80 -38.67
N GLU A 107 40.34 54.93 -38.66
CA GLU A 107 39.94 56.29 -39.05
C GLU A 107 39.45 56.45 -40.51
N PRO A 108 38.91 57.63 -40.87
CA PRO A 108 39.78 58.71 -41.38
C PRO A 108 39.55 60.10 -40.78
#